data_AF-A0A5C6AVL8-F1
#
_entry.id   AF-A0A5C6AVL8-F1
#
_cell.length_a   1.000
_cell.length_b   1.000
_cell.length_c   1.000
_cell.angle_alpha   90.00
_cell.angle_beta   90.00
_cell.angle_gamma   90.00
#
_symmetry.space_group_name_H-M   'P 1'
#
loop_
_entity.id
_entity.type
_entity.pdbx_description
1 polymer ?
#
loop_
_entity_poly.entity_id
_entity_poly.type
_entity_poly.pdbx_seq_one_letter_code
_entity_poly.pdbx_strand_id
1 'polypeptide(L)'
;MRSGTSPAPNYAEACAAESKKDFIHKLAIALKELRESSVWIRMIVKSELLPEQRLEPLQDECDQLCKIIAKSLVTAKSNQTRRDSISKRE
;
A
#
# COMPACT_ATOMS: atom_id res chain seq x y z
N MET A 1 -15.24 9.35 1.31
CA MET A 1 -14.51 8.33 2.10
C MET A 1 -14.22 7.09 1.25
N ARG A 2 -13.35 7.17 0.22
CA ARG A 2 -13.06 6.02 -0.65
C ARG A 2 -11.65 5.50 -0.40
N SER A 3 -10.66 6.39 -0.43
CA SER A 3 -9.24 6.08 -0.19
C SER A 3 -8.96 5.48 1.19
N GLY A 4 -9.73 5.86 2.23
CA GLY A 4 -9.55 5.36 3.60
C GLY A 4 -10.01 3.92 3.83
N THR A 5 -10.88 3.38 2.97
CA THR A 5 -11.46 2.04 3.12
C THR A 5 -11.07 1.09 2.00
N SER A 6 -10.71 1.60 0.83
CA SER A 6 -10.25 0.83 -0.34
C SER A 6 -8.94 0.05 -0.16
N PRO A 7 -7.98 0.38 0.74
CA PRO A 7 -6.75 -0.40 0.88
C PRO A 7 -6.99 -1.83 1.37
N ALA A 8 -7.94 -2.02 2.27
CA ALA A 8 -8.25 -3.32 2.87
C ALA A 8 -8.76 -4.36 1.83
N PRO A 9 -9.79 -4.09 1.02
CA PRO A 9 -10.23 -5.01 -0.03
C PRO A 9 -9.15 -5.24 -1.09
N ASN A 10 -8.39 -4.22 -1.50
CA ASN A 10 -7.26 -4.41 -2.44
C ASN A 10 -6.17 -5.34 -1.86
N TYR A 11 -5.89 -5.24 -0.56
CA TYR A 11 -4.98 -6.17 0.11
C TYR A 11 -5.55 -7.58 0.19
N ALA A 12 -6.84 -7.73 0.51
CA ALA A 12 -7.51 -9.04 0.52
C ALA A 12 -7.48 -9.71 -0.86
N GLU A 13 -7.73 -8.94 -1.93
CA GLU A 13 -7.60 -9.44 -3.30
C GLU A 13 -6.16 -9.81 -3.65
N ALA A 14 -5.17 -9.04 -3.18
CA ALA A 14 -3.76 -9.40 -3.37
C ALA A 14 -3.47 -10.76 -2.72
N CYS A 15 -3.95 -11.01 -1.50
CA CYS A 15 -3.80 -12.31 -0.82
C CYS A 15 -4.45 -13.48 -1.57
N ALA A 16 -5.48 -13.21 -2.39
CA ALA A 16 -6.17 -14.19 -3.23
C ALA A 16 -5.65 -14.22 -4.68
N ALA A 17 -4.54 -13.55 -4.99
CA ALA A 17 -4.06 -13.40 -6.36
C ALA A 17 -3.67 -14.73 -7.03
N GLU A 18 -4.05 -14.88 -8.30
CA GLU A 18 -3.81 -16.09 -9.10
C GLU A 18 -2.35 -16.21 -9.58
N SER A 19 -1.58 -15.13 -9.50
CA SER A 19 -0.17 -15.12 -9.88
C SER A 19 0.65 -14.12 -9.06
N LYS A 20 1.98 -14.29 -9.05
CA LYS A 20 2.89 -13.31 -8.43
C LYS A 20 2.82 -11.92 -9.08
N LYS A 21 2.57 -11.86 -10.40
CA LYS A 21 2.41 -10.58 -11.10
C LYS A 21 1.13 -9.88 -10.66
N ASP A 22 0.04 -10.64 -10.52
CA ASP A 22 -1.23 -10.13 -10.03
C ASP A 22 -1.15 -9.70 -8.56
N PHE A 23 -0.50 -10.50 -7.71
CA PHE A 23 -0.18 -10.14 -6.31
C PHE A 23 0.53 -8.79 -6.23
N ILE A 24 1.61 -8.60 -7.01
CA ILE A 24 2.37 -7.35 -7.05
C ILE A 24 1.50 -6.19 -7.53
N HIS A 25 0.66 -6.41 -8.55
CA HIS A 25 -0.22 -5.38 -9.09
C HIS A 25 -1.26 -4.91 -8.07
N LYS A 26 -2.01 -5.83 -7.47
CA LYS A 26 -3.04 -5.55 -6.45
C LYS A 26 -2.45 -4.91 -5.20
N LEU A 27 -1.29 -5.39 -4.75
CA LEU A 27 -0.58 -4.81 -3.61
C LEU A 27 -0.09 -3.37 -3.91
N ALA A 28 0.25 -3.06 -5.17
CA ALA A 28 0.59 -1.71 -5.59
C ALA A 28 -0.62 -0.78 -5.61
N ILE A 29 -1.81 -1.28 -5.95
CA ILE A 29 -3.07 -0.52 -5.84
C ILE A 29 -3.34 -0.21 -4.37
N ALA A 30 -3.26 -1.19 -3.46
CA ALA A 30 -3.44 -0.97 -2.03
C ALA A 30 -2.50 0.13 -1.48
N LEU A 31 -1.22 0.12 -1.89
CA LEU A 31 -0.26 1.16 -1.52
C LEU A 31 -0.64 2.54 -2.05
N LYS A 32 -1.16 2.63 -3.28
CA LYS A 32 -1.60 3.90 -3.88
C LYS A 32 -2.74 4.50 -3.06
N GLU A 33 -3.75 3.69 -2.72
CA GLU A 33 -4.90 4.13 -1.93
C GLU A 33 -4.50 4.57 -0.51
N LEU A 34 -3.54 3.89 0.14
CA LEU A 34 -2.98 4.33 1.43
C LEU A 34 -2.27 5.69 1.32
N ARG A 35 -1.48 5.91 0.27
CA ARG A 35 -0.81 7.19 0.04
C ARG A 35 -1.81 8.32 -0.20
N GLU A 36 -2.89 8.04 -0.93
CA GLU A 36 -3.99 9.00 -1.10
C GLU A 36 -4.65 9.32 0.25
N SER A 37 -4.92 8.32 1.09
CA SER A 37 -5.43 8.53 2.45
C SER A 37 -4.53 9.45 3.28
N SER A 38 -3.23 9.19 3.27
CA SER A 38 -2.25 10.02 3.97
C SER A 38 -2.22 11.47 3.45
N VAL A 39 -2.40 11.68 2.13
CA VAL A 39 -2.56 13.03 1.58
C VAL A 39 -3.80 13.71 2.15
N TRP A 40 -4.94 13.02 2.21
CA TRP A 40 -6.17 13.57 2.77
C TRP A 40 -6.05 13.92 4.25
N ILE A 41 -5.40 13.07 5.06
CA ILE A 41 -5.15 13.38 6.48
C ILE A 41 -4.36 14.68 6.61
N ARG A 42 -3.27 14.84 5.85
CA ARG A 42 -2.49 16.09 5.82
C ARG A 42 -3.28 17.30 5.33
N MET A 43 -4.18 17.13 4.35
CA MET A 43 -5.04 18.21 3.87
C MET A 43 -6.02 18.66 4.96
N ILE A 44 -6.62 17.73 5.71
CA ILE A 44 -7.54 18.07 6.80
C ILE A 44 -6.83 18.87 7.89
N VAL A 45 -5.60 18.49 8.26
CA VAL A 45 -4.77 19.28 9.20
C VAL A 45 -4.49 20.69 8.65
N LYS A 46 -4.04 20.80 7.39
CA LYS A 46 -3.72 22.08 6.76
C LYS A 46 -4.93 23.00 6.56
N SER A 47 -6.12 22.43 6.39
CA SER A 47 -7.36 23.18 6.27
C SER A 47 -8.00 23.50 7.63
N GLU A 48 -7.32 23.17 8.74
CA GLU A 48 -7.78 23.41 10.12
C GLU A 48 -9.18 22.82 10.40
N LEU A 49 -9.56 21.78 9.66
CA LEU A 49 -10.88 21.14 9.79
C LEU A 49 -10.99 20.29 11.05
N LEU A 50 -9.86 19.77 11.53
CA LEU A 50 -9.74 19.01 12.78
C LEU A 50 -8.40 19.32 13.47
N PRO A 51 -8.32 19.25 14.81
CA PRO A 51 -7.07 19.40 15.54
C PRO A 51 -6.05 18.32 15.12
N GLU A 52 -4.80 18.74 14.91
CA GLU A 52 -3.70 17.85 14.52
C GLU A 52 -3.52 16.68 15.49
N GLN A 53 -3.71 16.91 16.79
CA GLN A 53 -3.57 15.89 17.83
C GLN A 53 -4.55 14.72 17.67
N ARG A 54 -5.68 14.93 16.99
CA ARG A 54 -6.63 13.84 16.68
C ARG A 54 -6.24 13.05 15.44
N LEU A 55 -5.44 13.65 14.56
CA LEU A 55 -5.04 13.09 13.27
C LEU A 55 -3.63 12.51 13.28
N GLU A 56 -2.77 12.92 14.20
CA GLU A 56 -1.41 12.40 14.36
C GLU A 56 -1.39 10.87 14.49
N PRO A 57 -2.21 10.21 15.35
CA PRO A 57 -2.18 8.76 15.44
C PRO A 57 -2.62 8.07 14.15
N LEU A 58 -3.59 8.66 13.43
CA LEU A 58 -4.07 8.13 12.14
C LEU A 58 -3.04 8.31 11.04
N GLN A 59 -2.32 9.43 11.03
CA GLN A 59 -1.24 9.69 10.10
C GLN A 59 -0.09 8.71 10.33
N ASP A 60 0.31 8.47 11.58
CA ASP A 60 1.35 7.50 11.92
C ASP A 60 0.95 6.07 11.51
N GLU A 61 -0.26 5.63 11.85
CA GLU A 61 -0.78 4.32 11.42
C GLU A 61 -0.77 4.19 9.89
N CYS A 62 -1.23 5.20 9.16
CA CYS A 62 -1.23 5.20 7.70
C CYS A 62 0.19 5.10 7.12
N ASP A 63 1.16 5.77 7.74
CA ASP A 63 2.57 5.71 7.36
C ASP A 63 3.20 4.34 7.66
N GLN A 64 2.86 3.73 8.79
CA GLN A 64 3.25 2.36 9.13
C GLN A 64 2.72 1.36 8.10
N LEU A 65 1.43 1.44 7.76
CA LEU A 65 0.82 0.61 6.72
C LEU A 65 1.49 0.82 5.36
N CYS A 66 1.77 2.07 4.96
CA CYS A 66 2.51 2.36 3.74
C CYS A 66 3.88 1.67 3.72
N LYS A 67 4.63 1.72 4.83
CA LYS A 67 5.96 1.09 4.95
C LYS A 67 5.87 -0.44 4.84
N ILE A 68 4.90 -1.06 5.51
CA ILE A 68 4.67 -2.51 5.47
C ILE A 68 4.37 -2.96 4.03
N ILE A 69 3.38 -2.33 3.39
CA ILE A 69 2.97 -2.71 2.03
C ILE A 69 4.10 -2.44 1.01
N ALA A 70 4.80 -1.31 1.14
CA ALA A 70 5.95 -1.01 0.29
C ALA A 70 7.08 -2.04 0.44
N LYS A 71 7.38 -2.47 1.68
CA LYS A 71 8.40 -3.50 1.92
C LYS A 71 8.00 -4.85 1.33
N SER A 72 6.73 -5.22 1.44
CA SER A 72 6.16 -6.44 0.82
C SER A 72 6.28 -6.40 -0.70
N LEU A 73 6.00 -5.25 -1.33
CA LEU A 73 6.17 -5.05 -2.78
C LEU A 73 7.63 -5.21 -3.23
N VAL A 74 8.57 -4.60 -2.51
CA VAL A 74 10.01 -4.71 -2.83
C VAL A 74 10.45 -6.16 -2.76
N THR A 75 10.05 -6.87 -1.71
CA THR A 75 10.36 -8.29 -1.53
C THR A 75 9.77 -9.15 -2.64
N ALA A 76 8.49 -8.94 -2.98
CA ALA A 76 7.80 -9.68 -4.03
C ALA A 76 8.43 -9.47 -5.41
N LYS A 77 8.78 -8.23 -5.76
CA LYS A 77 9.45 -7.89 -7.03
C LYS A 77 10.84 -8.53 -7.12
N SER A 78 11.64 -8.43 -6.06
CA SER A 78 12.97 -9.05 -6.01
C SER A 78 12.91 -10.56 -6.24
N ASN A 79 11.94 -11.23 -5.60
CA ASN A 79 11.74 -12.67 -5.77
C ASN A 79 11.27 -13.05 -7.18
N GLN A 80 10.46 -12.21 -7.82
CA GLN A 80 10.03 -12.41 -9.20
C GLN A 80 11.22 -12.29 -10.17
N THR A 81 12.03 -11.23 -10.06
CA THR A 81 13.23 -11.03 -10.89
C THR A 81 14.22 -12.17 -10.74
N ARG A 82 14.47 -12.64 -9.51
CA ARG A 82 15.35 -13.79 -9.26
C ARG A 82 14.84 -15.05 -9.97
N ARG A 83 13.54 -15.33 -9.90
CA ARG A 83 12.94 -16.49 -10.60
C ARG A 83 13.06 -16.38 -12.11
N ASP A 84 12.76 -15.21 -12.67
CA ASP A 84 12.83 -14.97 -14.11
C ASP A 84 14.28 -15.09 -14.64
N SER A 85 15.27 -14.77 -13.82
CA SER A 85 16.70 -14.94 -14.16
C SER A 85 17.15 -16.40 -14.20
N ILE A 86 16.54 -17.27 -13.38
CA ILE A 86 16.84 -18.70 -13.34
C ILE A 86 16.21 -19.38 -14.57
N SER A 87 14.94 -19.09 -14.85
CA SER A 87 14.19 -19.68 -15.97
C SER A 87 14.73 -19.30 -17.37
N LYS A 88 15.59 -18.28 -17.48
CA LYS A 88 16.27 -17.88 -18.74
C LYS A 88 17.60 -18.61 -18.97
N ARG A 89 18.09 -19.34 -17.97
CA ARG A 89 19.36 -20.09 -18.03
C ARG A 89 19.14 -21.57 -18.35
N GLU A 90 17.89 -22.02 -18.30
CA GLU A 90 17.40 -23.33 -18.73
C GLU A 90 16.89 -23.23 -20.18
#